data_AF-A0A2E2D8H3-F1
#
_entry.id   AF-A0A2E2D8H3-F1
#
_cell.length_a   1.000
_cell.length_b   1.000
_cell.length_c   1.000
_cell.angle_alpha   90.00
_cell.angle_beta   90.00
_cell.angle_gamma   90.00
#
_symmetry.space_group_name_H-M   'P 1'
#
loop_
_entity.id
_entity.type
_entity.pdbx_description
1 polymer ?
#
loop_
_entity_poly.entity_id
_entity_poly.type
_entity_poly.pdbx_seq_one_letter_code
_entity_poly.pdbx_strand_id
1 'polypeptide(L)'
;MTKFKNREGEIHITNQGYTARIIKYTSFYDCDVLIEEHNLIISKVCYREVVRGKIKCKLHRSVHNRGYIGEGIYSSSLKNKQKTEYKVWKSMMDRCYNTNIIEKHPTYKDCMVHPKWHNFQNFAAWFEKNYVEGWHLDKDILLKGNKIYAPETCCFVPKEVNELFRDYTKKSKLPVGVSKHSKKYRSRPKINGEVVELGYFQDSNEAFYAYKKVKEGHIKEVADKWKDQIDEKVYEAMYGWSIEKKPSTLKVCGSMAISYHYPDFPRIPKDIDYFTEKSCKSPIVGVELLKNPLFFKHSKNVILSPNEMLSLKISHLFWDFNWEKTMYDVQFLLKKGCTYDLDLLNKLKEYWTKVLPKIRRSELAQGKDDFFTNNINEDVDQHDKYHYILEEIPAFTKLLKDGAEVELDESKWDKLSFEEKCDVVFEEAAVMAFERYPKMDYRRSYKKQLKDNIIKHYPEYIAIFAVVNYIKLEKPKYNFKIKLENGIKKD
;
A
#
# COMPACT_ATOMS: atom_id res chain seq x y z
N MET A 1 -30.89 22.43 48.95
CA MET A 1 -29.86 22.58 47.90
C MET A 1 -29.34 21.19 47.55
N THR A 2 -29.57 20.73 46.32
CA THR A 2 -29.02 19.45 45.83
C THR A 2 -27.50 19.58 45.78
N LYS A 3 -26.77 18.73 46.53
CA LYS A 3 -25.29 18.75 46.55
C LYS A 3 -24.77 18.54 45.12
N PHE A 4 -23.91 19.44 44.66
CA PHE A 4 -23.16 19.26 43.41
C PHE A 4 -22.33 17.98 43.53
N LYS A 5 -22.65 16.98 42.71
CA LYS A 5 -21.87 15.74 42.62
C LYS A 5 -20.91 15.88 41.45
N ASN A 6 -19.61 15.97 41.73
CA ASN A 6 -18.59 15.88 40.69
C ASN A 6 -18.65 14.46 40.08
N ARG A 7 -18.62 14.39 38.74
CA ARG A 7 -18.71 13.15 37.94
C ARG A 7 -17.43 12.87 37.16
N GLU A 8 -16.38 13.68 37.36
CA GLU A 8 -15.07 13.46 36.76
C GLU A 8 -14.51 12.09 37.14
N GLY A 9 -13.91 11.41 36.16
CA GLY A 9 -13.41 10.05 36.30
C GLY A 9 -14.45 8.95 36.08
N GLU A 10 -15.75 9.26 36.03
CA GLU A 10 -16.77 8.24 35.68
C GLU A 10 -16.52 7.71 34.26
N ILE A 11 -16.55 6.37 34.12
CA ILE A 11 -16.37 5.64 32.87
C ILE A 11 -17.71 5.06 32.43
N HIS A 12 -18.04 5.27 31.16
CA HIS A 12 -19.25 4.78 30.50
C HIS A 12 -18.89 4.13 29.16
N ILE A 13 -19.80 3.33 28.60
CA ILE A 13 -19.63 2.73 27.26
C ILE A 13 -20.60 3.38 26.29
N THR A 14 -20.10 3.82 25.13
CA THR A 14 -20.96 4.35 24.07
C THR A 14 -21.73 3.23 23.36
N ASN A 15 -22.83 3.56 22.69
CA ASN A 15 -23.58 2.62 21.84
C ASN A 15 -22.74 2.12 20.64
N GLN A 16 -21.60 2.74 20.38
CA GLN A 16 -20.63 2.34 19.37
C GLN A 16 -19.51 1.42 19.94
N GLY A 17 -19.56 1.11 21.24
CA GLY A 17 -18.64 0.20 21.91
C GLY A 17 -17.36 0.84 22.47
N TYR A 18 -17.24 2.17 22.45
CA TYR A 18 -16.05 2.87 22.97
C TYR A 18 -16.15 3.23 24.44
N THR A 19 -14.99 3.25 25.10
CA THR A 19 -14.80 3.71 26.47
C THR A 19 -14.82 5.23 26.52
N ALA A 20 -15.78 5.77 27.28
CA ALA A 20 -16.04 7.20 27.43
C ALA A 20 -15.82 7.62 28.89
N ARG A 21 -14.72 8.35 29.15
CA ARG A 21 -14.37 8.85 30.48
C ARG A 21 -14.70 10.34 30.61
N ILE A 22 -15.45 10.72 31.62
CA ILE A 22 -15.71 12.13 31.93
C ILE A 22 -14.41 12.76 32.46
N ILE A 23 -13.83 13.70 31.71
CA ILE A 23 -12.58 14.38 32.10
C ILE A 23 -12.84 15.78 32.68
N LYS A 24 -14.03 16.34 32.45
CA LYS A 24 -14.47 17.60 33.05
C LYS A 24 -15.98 17.58 33.25
N TYR A 25 -16.45 17.96 34.44
CA TYR A 25 -17.88 18.05 34.74
C TYR A 25 -18.26 19.44 35.26
N THR A 26 -18.75 20.30 34.38
CA THR A 26 -19.22 21.65 34.76
C THR A 26 -20.67 21.62 35.22
N SER A 27 -21.55 20.93 34.48
CA SER A 27 -22.97 20.82 34.81
C SER A 27 -23.61 19.57 34.17
N PHE A 28 -24.88 19.32 34.47
CA PHE A 28 -25.65 18.25 33.82
C PHE A 28 -25.72 18.40 32.28
N TYR A 29 -25.58 19.61 31.75
CA TYR A 29 -25.63 19.91 30.32
C TYR A 29 -24.25 20.16 29.69
N ASP A 30 -23.19 20.15 30.51
CA ASP A 30 -21.84 20.52 30.09
C ASP A 30 -20.80 19.60 30.76
N CYS A 31 -20.45 18.55 30.02
CA CYS A 31 -19.37 17.63 30.34
C CYS A 31 -18.41 17.56 29.15
N ASP A 32 -17.13 17.36 29.41
CA ASP A 32 -16.15 16.94 28.41
C ASP A 32 -15.81 15.47 28.63
N VAL A 33 -15.85 14.68 27.55
CA VAL A 33 -15.68 13.24 27.59
C VAL A 33 -14.54 12.81 26.67
N LEU A 34 -13.60 12.04 27.20
CA LEU A 34 -12.53 11.40 26.44
C LEU A 34 -13.00 10.03 25.93
N ILE A 35 -12.92 9.82 24.62
CA ILE A 35 -13.00 8.51 23.98
C ILE A 35 -11.58 7.93 23.96
N GLU A 36 -11.33 6.93 24.81
CA GLU A 36 -9.97 6.49 25.14
C GLU A 36 -9.25 5.85 23.94
N GLU A 37 -9.95 5.02 23.17
CA GLU A 37 -9.39 4.28 22.04
C GLU A 37 -8.90 5.19 20.91
N HIS A 38 -9.38 6.43 20.88
CA HIS A 38 -9.04 7.42 19.87
C HIS A 38 -8.33 8.65 20.43
N ASN A 39 -8.15 8.73 21.74
CA ASN A 39 -7.71 9.94 22.43
C ASN A 39 -8.49 11.18 21.97
N LEU A 40 -9.82 11.03 21.79
CA LEU A 40 -10.70 12.05 21.22
C LEU A 40 -11.51 12.70 22.34
N ILE A 41 -11.46 14.02 22.46
CA ILE A 41 -12.27 14.77 23.43
C ILE A 41 -13.55 15.27 22.75
N ILE A 42 -14.70 14.93 23.33
CA ILE A 42 -16.01 15.42 22.93
C ILE A 42 -16.51 16.37 24.00
N SER A 43 -16.50 17.66 23.68
CA SER A 43 -16.85 18.72 24.62
C SER A 43 -18.33 19.07 24.62
N LYS A 44 -18.78 19.68 25.72
CA LYS A 44 -20.13 20.25 25.89
C LYS A 44 -21.25 19.23 25.64
N VAL A 45 -21.09 18.02 26.19
CA VAL A 45 -22.12 16.97 26.12
C VAL A 45 -23.00 16.97 27.37
N CYS A 46 -24.27 16.62 27.21
CA CYS A 46 -25.16 16.43 28.35
C CYS A 46 -24.84 15.10 29.05
N TYR A 47 -24.72 15.13 30.39
CA TYR A 47 -24.42 13.98 31.24
C TYR A 47 -25.34 12.78 30.96
N ARG A 48 -26.65 13.03 30.78
CA ARG A 48 -27.63 11.99 30.45
C ARG A 48 -27.29 11.23 29.17
N GLU A 49 -26.72 11.89 28.18
CA GLU A 49 -26.34 11.26 26.91
C GLU A 49 -25.05 10.43 27.09
N VAL A 50 -24.16 10.82 28.01
CA VAL A 50 -23.01 10.00 28.45
C VAL A 50 -23.50 8.69 29.04
N VAL A 51 -24.36 8.77 30.06
CA VAL A 51 -24.89 7.60 30.78
C VAL A 51 -25.69 6.68 29.86
N ARG A 52 -26.42 7.24 28.88
CA ARG A 52 -27.17 6.46 27.88
C ARG A 52 -26.31 5.92 26.74
N GLY A 53 -25.00 6.17 26.73
CA GLY A 53 -24.09 5.78 25.66
C GLY A 53 -24.35 6.49 24.33
N LYS A 54 -25.13 7.57 24.30
CA LYS A 54 -25.59 8.24 23.06
C LYS A 54 -24.57 9.20 22.45
N ILE A 55 -23.45 9.44 23.13
CA ILE A 55 -22.33 10.19 22.57
C ILE A 55 -21.79 9.44 21.35
N LYS A 56 -21.58 10.17 20.25
CA LYS A 56 -21.04 9.60 19.01
C LYS A 56 -19.57 9.97 18.86
N CYS A 57 -18.71 8.97 18.75
CA CYS A 57 -17.35 9.13 18.29
C CYS A 57 -17.34 9.50 16.80
N LYS A 58 -16.79 10.67 16.46
CA LYS A 58 -16.68 11.13 15.07
C LYS A 58 -15.72 10.29 14.22
N LEU A 59 -14.84 9.53 14.86
CA LEU A 59 -13.89 8.61 14.24
C LEU A 59 -14.43 7.18 14.09
N HIS A 60 -15.67 6.94 14.56
CA HIS A 60 -16.34 5.66 14.35
C HIS A 60 -16.64 5.42 12.87
N ARG A 61 -16.24 4.25 12.36
CA ARG A 61 -16.39 3.84 10.96
C ARG A 61 -17.81 3.38 10.61
N SER A 62 -18.76 4.30 10.73
CA SER A 62 -20.19 4.05 10.56
C SER A 62 -20.63 3.65 9.15
N VAL A 63 -19.79 3.86 8.12
CA VAL A 63 -20.13 3.57 6.72
C VAL A 63 -19.25 2.43 6.21
N HIS A 64 -19.84 1.24 6.07
CA HIS A 64 -19.19 0.03 5.56
C HIS A 64 -17.90 -0.36 6.29
N ASN A 65 -17.80 -0.08 7.60
CA ASN A 65 -16.60 -0.29 8.41
C ASN A 65 -15.32 0.38 7.86
N ARG A 66 -15.49 1.41 7.02
CA ARG A 66 -14.41 2.19 6.40
C ARG A 66 -14.61 3.66 6.68
N GLY A 67 -15.74 4.21 6.22
CA GLY A 67 -16.03 5.63 6.24
C GLY A 67 -16.50 6.12 7.60
N TYR A 68 -16.00 7.29 8.01
CA TYR A 68 -16.32 7.98 9.26
C TYR A 68 -16.50 9.47 9.02
N ILE A 69 -17.22 10.15 9.91
CA ILE A 69 -17.57 11.57 9.73
C ILE A 69 -16.36 12.48 9.91
N GLY A 70 -15.48 12.16 10.87
CA GLY A 70 -14.29 12.95 11.21
C GLY A 70 -14.60 14.22 11.99
N GLU A 71 -13.55 14.81 12.58
CA GLU A 71 -13.61 16.12 13.22
C GLU A 71 -13.44 17.22 12.19
N GLY A 72 -14.42 18.11 12.07
CA GLY A 72 -14.36 19.27 11.19
C GLY A 72 -15.70 20.01 11.11
N ILE A 73 -15.76 20.97 10.19
CA ILE A 73 -16.84 21.94 10.03
C ILE A 73 -17.98 21.44 9.13
N TYR A 74 -17.76 20.38 8.35
CA TYR A 74 -18.72 19.90 7.37
C TYR A 74 -19.76 19.00 8.03
N SER A 75 -21.02 19.38 7.91
CA SER A 75 -22.16 18.59 8.39
C SER A 75 -22.66 17.61 7.33
N SER A 76 -23.07 16.41 7.72
CA SER A 76 -23.64 15.42 6.79
C SER A 76 -25.11 15.69 6.44
N SER A 77 -25.78 16.56 7.21
CA SER A 77 -27.18 16.91 7.02
C SER A 77 -27.47 18.38 7.37
N LEU A 78 -28.59 18.88 6.87
CA LEU A 78 -29.19 20.17 7.18
C LEU A 78 -30.70 19.99 7.26
N LYS A 79 -31.34 20.46 8.35
CA LYS A 79 -32.80 20.33 8.57
C LYS A 79 -33.33 18.91 8.29
N ASN A 80 -32.65 17.90 8.84
CA ASN A 80 -32.95 16.46 8.65
C ASN A 80 -32.83 15.92 7.21
N LYS A 81 -32.32 16.71 6.25
CA LYS A 81 -32.02 16.25 4.89
C LYS A 81 -30.51 16.07 4.73
N GLN A 82 -30.09 14.98 4.10
CA GLN A 82 -28.68 14.79 3.77
C GLN A 82 -28.21 15.86 2.78
N LYS A 83 -27.04 16.42 3.03
CA LYS A 83 -26.40 17.36 2.10
C LYS A 83 -25.82 16.63 0.89
N THR A 84 -25.66 17.33 -0.22
CA THR A 84 -25.24 16.75 -1.51
C THR A 84 -23.86 16.11 -1.41
N GLU A 85 -22.90 16.78 -0.78
CA GLU A 85 -21.55 16.26 -0.54
C GLU A 85 -21.56 14.91 0.19
N TYR A 86 -22.44 14.76 1.20
CA TYR A 86 -22.57 13.51 1.94
C TYR A 86 -23.22 12.42 1.11
N LYS A 87 -24.23 12.75 0.29
CA LYS A 87 -24.86 11.79 -0.64
C LYS A 87 -23.85 11.27 -1.66
N VAL A 88 -23.04 12.15 -2.26
CA VAL A 88 -22.01 11.77 -3.23
C VAL A 88 -20.93 10.93 -2.56
N TRP A 89 -20.44 11.34 -1.40
CA TRP A 89 -19.48 10.57 -0.61
C TRP A 89 -20.01 9.17 -0.26
N LYS A 90 -21.24 9.10 0.27
CA LYS A 90 -21.88 7.83 0.63
C LYS A 90 -22.06 6.95 -0.61
N SER A 91 -22.50 7.50 -1.74
CA SER A 91 -22.63 6.78 -3.00
C SER A 91 -21.29 6.23 -3.51
N MET A 92 -20.20 6.97 -3.36
CA MET A 92 -18.84 6.48 -3.64
C MET A 92 -18.47 5.30 -2.71
N MET A 93 -18.69 5.43 -1.40
CA MET A 93 -18.43 4.36 -0.43
C MET A 93 -19.28 3.11 -0.72
N ASP A 94 -20.54 3.31 -1.09
CA ASP A 94 -21.49 2.27 -1.50
C ASP A 94 -20.99 1.50 -2.73
N ARG A 95 -20.52 2.20 -3.77
CA ARG A 95 -19.93 1.56 -4.95
C ARG A 95 -18.74 0.66 -4.60
N CYS A 96 -17.92 1.03 -3.62
CA CYS A 96 -16.70 0.30 -3.28
C CYS A 96 -16.89 -0.82 -2.25
N TYR A 97 -17.86 -0.70 -1.33
CA TYR A 97 -17.90 -1.56 -0.14
C TYR A 97 -19.28 -2.16 0.18
N ASN A 98 -20.33 -1.78 -0.54
CA ASN A 98 -21.66 -2.36 -0.36
C ASN A 98 -21.81 -3.61 -1.24
N THR A 99 -21.83 -4.79 -0.63
CA THR A 99 -21.88 -6.09 -1.32
C THR A 99 -23.07 -6.18 -2.28
N ASN A 100 -24.25 -5.72 -1.87
CA ASN A 100 -25.46 -5.74 -2.69
C ASN A 100 -25.30 -4.89 -3.97
N ILE A 101 -24.60 -3.75 -3.87
CA ILE A 101 -24.33 -2.88 -5.02
C ILE A 101 -23.29 -3.50 -5.94
N ILE A 102 -22.24 -4.10 -5.39
CA ILE A 102 -21.17 -4.74 -6.16
C ILE A 102 -21.71 -5.97 -6.91
N GLU A 103 -22.59 -6.76 -6.29
CA GLU A 103 -23.26 -7.90 -6.92
C GLU A 103 -24.16 -7.44 -8.07
N LYS A 104 -24.96 -6.39 -7.85
CA LYS A 104 -25.83 -5.81 -8.88
C LYS A 104 -25.03 -5.14 -10.01
N HIS A 105 -23.88 -4.57 -9.69
CA HIS A 105 -23.03 -3.83 -10.61
C HIS A 105 -21.57 -4.31 -10.54
N PRO A 106 -21.25 -5.45 -11.17
CA PRO A 106 -19.92 -6.06 -11.10
C PRO A 106 -18.77 -5.20 -11.63
N THR A 107 -19.06 -4.12 -12.36
CA THR A 107 -18.06 -3.11 -12.78
C THR A 107 -17.37 -2.44 -11.60
N TYR A 108 -18.05 -2.37 -10.45
CA TYR A 108 -17.49 -1.86 -9.20
C TYR A 108 -16.67 -2.88 -8.42
N LYS A 109 -16.61 -4.14 -8.89
CA LYS A 109 -15.71 -5.12 -8.29
C LYS A 109 -14.27 -4.59 -8.28
N ASP A 110 -13.62 -4.81 -7.15
CA ASP A 110 -12.26 -4.38 -6.83
C ASP A 110 -12.06 -2.86 -6.82
N CYS A 111 -13.15 -2.06 -6.80
CA CYS A 111 -13.05 -0.62 -6.57
C CYS A 111 -12.85 -0.32 -5.09
N MET A 112 -12.04 0.70 -4.78
CA MET A 112 -11.81 1.16 -3.40
C MET A 112 -11.78 2.68 -3.31
N VAL A 113 -11.84 3.19 -2.08
CA VAL A 113 -11.67 4.60 -1.76
C VAL A 113 -10.33 4.79 -1.04
N HIS A 114 -9.57 5.81 -1.44
CA HIS A 114 -8.33 6.20 -0.78
C HIS A 114 -8.58 6.51 0.71
N PRO A 115 -7.73 6.05 1.66
CA PRO A 115 -7.97 6.23 3.09
C PRO A 115 -8.18 7.67 3.55
N LYS A 116 -7.55 8.66 2.88
CA LYS A 116 -7.82 10.09 3.09
C LYS A 116 -9.32 10.41 2.96
N TRP A 117 -10.02 9.79 2.02
CA TRP A 117 -11.45 9.97 1.76
C TRP A 117 -12.36 9.01 2.55
N HIS A 118 -11.81 8.15 3.42
CA HIS A 118 -12.63 7.49 4.44
C HIS A 118 -13.12 8.50 5.49
N ASN A 119 -12.39 9.61 5.68
CA ASN A 119 -12.88 10.74 6.45
C ASN A 119 -13.77 11.64 5.58
N PHE A 120 -15.05 11.76 5.93
CA PHE A 120 -15.99 12.63 5.23
C PHE A 120 -15.55 14.10 5.22
N GLN A 121 -14.89 14.62 6.27
CA GLN A 121 -14.41 16.02 6.28
C GLN A 121 -13.43 16.28 5.13
N ASN A 122 -12.50 15.33 4.89
CA ASN A 122 -11.51 15.47 3.83
C ASN A 122 -12.17 15.42 2.44
N PHE A 123 -13.16 14.55 2.25
CA PHE A 123 -13.92 14.52 1.02
C PHE A 123 -14.75 15.80 0.83
N ALA A 124 -15.44 16.27 1.87
CA ALA A 124 -16.27 17.46 1.82
C ALA A 124 -15.46 18.73 1.49
N ALA A 125 -14.27 18.87 2.06
CA ALA A 125 -13.35 19.95 1.73
C ALA A 125 -12.86 19.90 0.27
N TRP A 126 -12.64 18.70 -0.27
CA TRP A 126 -12.33 18.54 -1.69
C TRP A 126 -13.56 18.82 -2.56
N PHE A 127 -14.73 18.34 -2.14
CA PHE A 127 -16.00 18.52 -2.82
C PHE A 127 -16.34 20.01 -2.99
N GLU A 128 -16.26 20.80 -1.93
CA GLU A 128 -16.57 22.24 -1.95
C GLU A 128 -15.76 23.00 -3.00
N LYS A 129 -14.50 22.60 -3.23
CA LYS A 129 -13.60 23.24 -4.19
C LYS A 129 -13.81 22.81 -5.65
N ASN A 130 -14.36 21.61 -5.87
CA ASN A 130 -14.36 20.96 -7.18
C ASN A 130 -15.77 20.72 -7.74
N TYR A 131 -16.81 20.80 -6.90
CA TYR A 131 -18.16 20.45 -7.29
C TYR A 131 -18.89 21.61 -7.98
N VAL A 132 -19.49 21.30 -9.12
CA VAL A 132 -20.48 22.14 -9.79
C VAL A 132 -21.83 21.45 -9.70
N GLU A 133 -22.91 22.21 -9.46
CA GLU A 133 -24.25 21.64 -9.29
C GLU A 133 -24.66 20.76 -10.49
N GLY A 134 -25.18 19.57 -10.19
CA GLY A 134 -25.59 18.60 -11.20
C GLY A 134 -24.47 17.75 -11.80
N TRP A 135 -23.20 18.00 -11.46
CA TRP A 135 -22.07 17.23 -11.97
C TRP A 135 -21.87 15.90 -11.24
N HIS A 136 -21.21 14.96 -11.91
CA HIS A 136 -21.00 13.59 -11.44
C HIS A 136 -19.54 13.33 -11.09
N LEU A 137 -19.32 12.59 -10.00
CA LEU A 137 -17.98 12.14 -9.58
C LEU A 137 -17.51 10.95 -10.42
N ASP A 138 -16.41 11.14 -11.13
CA ASP A 138 -15.76 10.12 -11.95
C ASP A 138 -14.33 9.82 -11.45
N LYS A 139 -13.84 8.58 -11.65
CA LYS A 139 -12.48 8.13 -11.27
C LYS A 139 -11.64 7.65 -12.46
N ASP A 140 -12.26 7.47 -13.61
CA ASP A 140 -11.72 6.70 -14.74
C ASP A 140 -11.19 7.61 -15.85
N ILE A 141 -11.72 8.84 -15.98
CA ILE A 141 -11.34 9.79 -17.04
C ILE A 141 -9.86 10.17 -16.94
N LEU A 142 -9.38 10.54 -15.75
CA LEU A 142 -7.99 10.99 -15.57
C LEU A 142 -6.99 9.84 -15.64
N LEU A 143 -7.41 8.63 -15.26
CA LEU A 143 -6.56 7.46 -15.23
C LEU A 143 -7.33 6.22 -15.68
N LYS A 144 -7.10 5.80 -16.92
CA LYS A 144 -7.76 4.65 -17.52
C LYS A 144 -7.40 3.36 -16.79
N GLY A 145 -8.42 2.52 -16.55
CA GLY A 145 -8.24 1.24 -15.83
C GLY A 145 -8.06 1.42 -14.31
N ASN A 146 -8.27 2.64 -13.79
CA ASN A 146 -8.24 2.95 -12.38
C ASN A 146 -9.37 2.26 -11.61
N LYS A 147 -9.08 1.91 -10.36
CA LYS A 147 -10.01 1.26 -9.42
C LYS A 147 -10.09 2.00 -8.08
N ILE A 148 -9.45 3.16 -7.95
CA ILE A 148 -9.33 3.90 -6.70
C ILE A 148 -9.99 5.26 -6.85
N TYR A 149 -10.99 5.55 -6.02
CA TYR A 149 -11.47 6.91 -5.82
C TYR A 149 -10.49 7.66 -4.91
N ALA A 150 -9.83 8.69 -5.43
CA ALA A 150 -8.85 9.50 -4.71
C ALA A 150 -8.89 10.95 -5.22
N PRO A 151 -8.51 11.95 -4.41
CA PRO A 151 -8.51 13.34 -4.86
C PRO A 151 -7.59 13.60 -6.06
N GLU A 152 -6.54 12.79 -6.21
CA GLU A 152 -5.59 12.87 -7.30
C GLU A 152 -6.15 12.31 -8.63
N THR A 153 -7.01 11.30 -8.58
CA THR A 153 -7.51 10.56 -9.77
C THR A 153 -8.97 10.83 -10.11
N CYS A 154 -9.72 11.48 -9.22
CA CYS A 154 -11.11 11.83 -9.43
C CYS A 154 -11.31 13.24 -9.98
N CYS A 155 -12.42 13.42 -10.68
CA CYS A 155 -12.92 14.72 -11.14
C CYS A 155 -14.45 14.77 -11.06
N PHE A 156 -14.99 15.98 -10.99
CA PHE A 156 -16.40 16.21 -11.29
C PHE A 156 -16.53 16.56 -12.77
N VAL A 157 -17.51 15.98 -13.43
CA VAL A 157 -17.81 16.25 -14.84
C VAL A 157 -19.31 16.32 -15.10
N PRO A 158 -19.75 17.03 -16.16
CA PRO A 158 -21.13 16.99 -16.60
C PRO A 158 -21.61 15.56 -16.88
N LYS A 159 -22.92 15.32 -16.72
CA LYS A 159 -23.52 14.00 -16.98
C LYS A 159 -23.19 13.47 -18.37
N GLU A 160 -23.22 14.32 -19.40
CA GLU A 160 -22.88 13.97 -20.79
C GLU A 160 -21.47 13.41 -20.90
N VAL A 161 -20.49 14.11 -20.32
CA VAL A 161 -19.08 13.67 -20.26
C VAL A 161 -18.95 12.35 -19.52
N ASN A 162 -19.56 12.21 -18.34
CA ASN A 162 -19.53 10.96 -17.57
C ASN A 162 -20.13 9.78 -18.35
N GLU A 163 -21.13 10.02 -19.19
CA GLU A 163 -21.81 8.97 -19.97
C GLU A 163 -21.00 8.48 -21.16
N LEU A 164 -20.05 9.27 -21.67
CA LEU A 164 -19.15 8.86 -22.74
C LEU A 164 -18.28 7.66 -22.38
N PHE A 165 -17.86 7.59 -21.12
CA PHE A 165 -16.89 6.61 -20.59
C PHE A 165 -17.54 5.46 -19.83
N ARG A 166 -18.88 5.42 -19.76
CA ARG A 166 -19.59 4.26 -19.20
C ARG A 166 -19.31 3.03 -20.06
N ASP A 167 -18.60 2.08 -19.47
CA ASP A 167 -18.19 0.86 -20.14
C ASP A 167 -19.39 -0.11 -20.27
N TYR A 168 -20.00 -0.15 -21.45
CA TYR A 168 -21.12 -1.07 -21.76
C TYR A 168 -20.63 -2.40 -22.33
N THR A 169 -19.35 -2.73 -22.22
CA THR A 169 -18.83 -3.96 -22.84
C THR A 169 -19.38 -5.18 -22.11
N LYS A 170 -20.28 -5.91 -22.78
CA LYS A 170 -20.55 -7.31 -22.47
C LYS A 170 -19.21 -8.06 -22.45
N LYS A 171 -19.00 -8.95 -21.47
CA LYS A 171 -17.84 -9.86 -21.42
C LYS A 171 -17.77 -10.64 -22.73
N SER A 172 -16.99 -10.15 -23.68
CA SER A 172 -16.83 -10.70 -25.01
C SER A 172 -15.34 -10.89 -25.26
N LYS A 173 -14.99 -11.94 -26.01
CA LYS A 173 -13.60 -12.12 -26.48
C LYS A 173 -13.26 -11.14 -27.61
N LEU A 174 -14.24 -10.42 -28.14
CA LEU A 174 -14.09 -9.44 -29.21
C LEU A 174 -13.59 -8.09 -28.68
N PRO A 175 -12.94 -7.28 -29.54
CA PRO A 175 -12.56 -5.93 -29.18
C PRO A 175 -13.74 -5.06 -28.73
N VAL A 176 -13.46 -4.03 -27.94
CA VAL A 176 -14.45 -3.01 -27.52
C VAL A 176 -15.20 -2.45 -28.73
N GLY A 177 -16.51 -2.28 -28.60
CA GLY A 177 -17.36 -1.72 -29.66
C GLY A 177 -17.70 -2.68 -30.82
N VAL A 178 -17.16 -3.90 -30.80
CA VAL A 178 -17.38 -4.92 -31.83
C VAL A 178 -18.30 -6.02 -31.33
N SER A 179 -19.24 -6.44 -32.18
CA SER A 179 -20.08 -7.62 -31.94
C SER A 179 -20.12 -8.53 -33.15
N LYS A 180 -20.38 -9.82 -32.95
CA LYS A 180 -20.55 -10.78 -34.05
C LYS A 180 -21.96 -10.69 -34.63
N HIS A 181 -22.08 -10.75 -35.94
CA HIS A 181 -23.35 -10.78 -36.66
C HIS A 181 -23.26 -11.80 -37.82
N SER A 182 -23.90 -12.95 -37.66
CA SER A 182 -23.75 -14.09 -38.57
C SER A 182 -22.26 -14.46 -38.73
N LYS A 183 -21.74 -14.50 -39.96
CA LYS A 183 -20.33 -14.78 -40.29
C LYS A 183 -19.43 -13.54 -40.26
N LYS A 184 -19.97 -12.33 -40.01
CA LYS A 184 -19.25 -11.06 -40.02
C LYS A 184 -19.15 -10.45 -38.62
N TYR A 185 -18.35 -9.39 -38.50
CA TYR A 185 -18.26 -8.51 -37.34
C TYR A 185 -18.96 -7.19 -37.65
N ARG A 186 -19.67 -6.61 -36.68
CA ARG A 186 -20.33 -5.31 -36.84
C ARG A 186 -19.82 -4.31 -35.81
N SER A 187 -19.82 -3.04 -36.21
CA SER A 187 -19.39 -1.91 -35.38
C SER A 187 -20.51 -0.88 -35.24
N ARG A 188 -20.93 -0.62 -34.00
CA ARG A 188 -22.08 0.23 -33.69
C ARG A 188 -21.85 1.11 -32.44
N PRO A 189 -21.06 2.19 -32.52
CA PRO A 189 -20.89 3.11 -31.40
C PRO A 189 -22.19 3.84 -31.07
N LYS A 190 -22.32 4.22 -29.80
CA LYS A 190 -23.33 5.16 -29.33
C LYS A 190 -22.76 6.58 -29.36
N ILE A 191 -23.37 7.46 -30.14
CA ILE A 191 -23.00 8.86 -30.36
C ILE A 191 -24.22 9.71 -30.03
N ASN A 192 -24.10 10.69 -29.13
CA ASN A 192 -25.22 11.57 -28.72
C ASN A 192 -26.51 10.85 -28.30
N GLY A 193 -26.42 9.65 -27.73
CA GLY A 193 -27.60 8.88 -27.36
C GLY A 193 -28.06 7.86 -28.41
N GLU A 194 -27.60 7.98 -29.64
CA GLU A 194 -28.06 7.20 -30.80
C GLU A 194 -27.03 6.15 -31.21
N VAL A 195 -27.51 5.03 -31.76
CA VAL A 195 -26.65 3.95 -32.26
C VAL A 195 -26.35 4.19 -33.72
N VAL A 196 -25.09 4.43 -34.05
CA VAL A 196 -24.64 4.66 -35.44
C VAL A 196 -24.10 3.35 -36.01
N GLU A 197 -24.65 2.85 -37.12
CA GLU A 197 -24.11 1.67 -37.82
C GLU A 197 -22.91 2.08 -38.69
N LEU A 198 -21.72 1.60 -38.36
CA LEU A 198 -20.52 1.85 -39.17
C LEU A 198 -20.29 0.78 -40.25
N GLY A 199 -20.98 -0.36 -40.14
CA GLY A 199 -20.98 -1.42 -41.15
C GLY A 199 -20.63 -2.81 -40.64
N TYR A 200 -20.43 -3.70 -41.60
CA TYR A 200 -20.11 -5.11 -41.40
C TYR A 200 -18.77 -5.47 -42.04
N PHE A 201 -17.90 -6.09 -41.25
CA PHE A 201 -16.50 -6.36 -41.56
C PHE A 201 -16.24 -7.86 -41.51
N GLN A 202 -15.26 -8.33 -42.30
CA GLN A 202 -14.83 -9.74 -42.25
C GLN A 202 -13.89 -9.99 -41.07
N ASP A 203 -13.11 -8.97 -40.69
CA ASP A 203 -12.20 -9.04 -39.55
C ASP A 203 -12.69 -8.20 -38.36
N SER A 204 -12.44 -8.70 -37.15
CA SER A 204 -12.82 -8.03 -35.92
C SER A 204 -11.97 -6.79 -35.60
N ASN A 205 -10.73 -6.71 -36.09
CA ASN A 205 -9.88 -5.53 -35.91
C ASN A 205 -10.29 -4.40 -36.84
N GLU A 206 -10.69 -4.70 -38.09
CA GLU A 206 -11.25 -3.69 -38.99
C GLU A 206 -12.48 -3.01 -38.38
N ALA A 207 -13.43 -3.82 -37.86
CA ALA A 207 -14.59 -3.31 -37.13
C ALA A 207 -14.20 -2.44 -35.92
N PHE A 208 -13.16 -2.86 -35.18
CA PHE A 208 -12.63 -2.12 -34.04
C PHE A 208 -12.01 -0.78 -34.44
N TYR A 209 -11.22 -0.72 -35.51
CA TYR A 209 -10.59 0.53 -35.93
C TYR A 209 -11.62 1.52 -36.48
N ALA A 210 -12.68 1.04 -37.14
CA ALA A 210 -13.84 1.87 -37.50
C ALA A 210 -14.52 2.44 -36.25
N TYR A 211 -14.78 1.59 -35.23
CA TYR A 211 -15.33 2.02 -33.93
C TYR A 211 -14.44 3.07 -33.25
N LYS A 212 -13.14 2.77 -33.12
CA LYS A 212 -12.13 3.59 -32.45
C LYS A 212 -12.10 4.99 -33.05
N LYS A 213 -11.99 5.10 -34.38
CA LYS A 213 -11.95 6.38 -35.10
C LYS A 213 -13.16 7.26 -34.78
N VAL A 214 -14.37 6.72 -34.90
CA VAL A 214 -15.60 7.49 -34.69
C VAL A 214 -15.79 7.83 -33.21
N LYS A 215 -15.53 6.89 -32.30
CA LYS A 215 -15.75 7.12 -30.86
C LYS A 215 -14.73 8.11 -30.28
N GLU A 216 -13.47 8.05 -30.70
CA GLU A 216 -12.45 9.03 -30.28
C GLU A 216 -12.71 10.42 -30.86
N GLY A 217 -13.16 10.51 -32.12
CA GLY A 217 -13.61 11.77 -32.71
C GLY A 217 -14.73 12.40 -31.89
N HIS A 218 -15.76 11.63 -31.55
CA HIS A 218 -16.86 12.11 -30.72
C HIS A 218 -16.44 12.50 -29.30
N ILE A 219 -15.48 11.80 -28.68
CA ILE A 219 -14.94 12.20 -27.38
C ILE A 219 -14.27 13.57 -27.48
N LYS A 220 -13.52 13.85 -28.56
CA LYS A 220 -12.90 15.16 -28.80
C LYS A 220 -13.95 16.25 -29.03
N GLU A 221 -14.97 15.99 -29.85
CA GLU A 221 -16.08 16.93 -30.06
C GLU A 221 -16.76 17.33 -28.74
N VAL A 222 -17.01 16.36 -27.85
CA VAL A 222 -17.59 16.64 -26.53
C VAL A 222 -16.57 17.33 -25.61
N ALA A 223 -15.29 17.00 -25.70
CA ALA A 223 -14.25 17.73 -24.96
C ALA A 223 -14.22 19.21 -25.36
N ASP A 224 -14.24 19.51 -26.67
CA ASP A 224 -14.27 20.86 -27.21
C ASP A 224 -15.52 21.62 -26.77
N LYS A 225 -16.70 20.97 -26.81
CA LYS A 225 -17.97 21.54 -26.32
C LYS A 225 -17.89 21.99 -24.86
N TRP A 226 -17.17 21.25 -24.02
CA TRP A 226 -17.12 21.48 -22.57
C TRP A 226 -15.83 22.18 -22.12
N LYS A 227 -14.91 22.51 -23.04
CA LYS A 227 -13.54 22.97 -22.77
C LYS A 227 -13.44 24.08 -21.73
N ASP A 228 -14.29 25.10 -21.83
CA ASP A 228 -14.24 26.27 -20.94
C ASP A 228 -14.95 26.04 -19.59
N GLN A 229 -15.61 24.89 -19.41
CA GLN A 229 -16.37 24.56 -18.20
C GLN A 229 -15.70 23.46 -17.37
N ILE A 230 -15.05 22.49 -18.02
CA ILE A 230 -14.34 21.39 -17.34
C ILE A 230 -12.91 21.80 -16.95
N ASP A 231 -12.34 21.13 -15.96
CA ASP A 231 -10.94 21.28 -15.58
C ASP A 231 -10.03 20.93 -16.78
N GLU A 232 -8.97 21.72 -16.98
CA GLU A 232 -7.98 21.54 -18.06
C GLU A 232 -7.45 20.10 -18.10
N LYS A 233 -7.19 19.48 -16.94
CA LYS A 233 -6.70 18.10 -16.89
C LYS A 233 -7.72 17.09 -17.41
N VAL A 234 -9.02 17.38 -17.26
CA VAL A 234 -10.11 16.54 -17.79
C VAL A 234 -10.17 16.71 -19.30
N TYR A 235 -10.11 17.94 -19.80
CA TYR A 235 -10.06 18.22 -21.23
C TYR A 235 -8.88 17.50 -21.89
N GLU A 236 -7.66 17.64 -21.36
CA GLU A 236 -6.46 17.00 -21.90
C GLU A 236 -6.57 15.45 -21.86
N ALA A 237 -7.11 14.89 -20.78
CA ALA A 237 -7.34 13.45 -20.67
C ALA A 237 -8.36 12.94 -21.70
N MET A 238 -9.43 13.69 -21.97
CA MET A 238 -10.42 13.37 -23.00
C MET A 238 -9.84 13.51 -24.40
N TYR A 239 -9.11 14.58 -24.67
CA TYR A 239 -8.55 14.87 -25.99
C TYR A 239 -7.45 13.88 -26.38
N GLY A 240 -6.65 13.45 -25.40
CA GLY A 240 -5.64 12.39 -25.51
C GLY A 240 -6.21 10.97 -25.38
N TRP A 241 -7.52 10.80 -25.24
CA TRP A 241 -8.12 9.48 -24.96
C TRP A 241 -7.90 8.51 -26.11
N SER A 242 -7.33 7.34 -25.79
CA SER A 242 -7.10 6.26 -26.75
C SER A 242 -7.79 4.99 -26.30
N ILE A 243 -8.75 4.51 -27.10
CA ILE A 243 -9.48 3.26 -26.90
C ILE A 243 -8.57 2.09 -27.25
N GLU A 244 -8.50 1.12 -26.35
CA GLU A 244 -7.72 -0.11 -26.54
C GLU A 244 -8.65 -1.26 -26.96
N LYS A 245 -8.10 -2.21 -27.73
CA LYS A 245 -8.85 -3.42 -28.12
C LYS A 245 -9.34 -4.19 -26.90
N LYS A 246 -8.50 -4.27 -25.86
CA LYS A 246 -8.79 -4.87 -24.57
C LYS A 246 -8.24 -3.92 -23.49
N PRO A 247 -9.08 -3.26 -22.70
CA PRO A 247 -8.60 -2.38 -21.63
C PRO A 247 -7.79 -3.17 -20.61
N SER A 248 -6.53 -2.81 -20.39
CA SER A 248 -5.75 -3.37 -19.27
C SER A 248 -6.20 -2.71 -17.96
N THR A 249 -6.53 -3.51 -16.96
CA THR A 249 -6.78 -2.98 -15.60
C THR A 249 -5.45 -2.74 -14.91
N LEU A 250 -5.28 -1.58 -14.28
CA LEU A 250 -4.12 -1.29 -13.46
C LEU A 250 -4.14 -2.16 -12.21
N LYS A 251 -2.99 -2.71 -11.82
CA LYS A 251 -2.91 -3.53 -10.60
C LYS A 251 -2.45 -2.69 -9.42
N VAL A 252 -3.28 -2.58 -8.38
CA VAL A 252 -2.97 -1.79 -7.19
C VAL A 252 -1.96 -2.54 -6.32
N CYS A 253 -0.86 -1.88 -5.96
CA CYS A 253 0.16 -2.41 -5.06
C CYS A 253 0.51 -1.42 -3.94
N GLY A 254 1.67 -1.60 -3.31
CA GLY A 254 2.19 -0.69 -2.30
C GLY A 254 1.33 -0.61 -1.03
N SER A 255 1.41 0.53 -0.35
CA SER A 255 0.68 0.75 0.90
C SER A 255 -0.84 0.87 0.70
N MET A 256 -1.27 1.23 -0.52
CA MET A 256 -2.69 1.25 -0.89
C MET A 256 -3.31 -0.14 -0.85
N ALA A 257 -2.65 -1.15 -1.43
CA ALA A 257 -3.11 -2.54 -1.36
C ALA A 257 -3.18 -3.07 0.08
N ILE A 258 -2.18 -2.75 0.92
CA ILE A 258 -2.17 -3.15 2.34
C ILE A 258 -3.36 -2.53 3.09
N SER A 259 -3.59 -1.22 2.94
CA SER A 259 -4.70 -0.52 3.59
C SER A 259 -6.09 -1.02 3.13
N TYR A 260 -6.19 -1.45 1.86
CA TYR A 260 -7.40 -2.09 1.37
C TYR A 260 -7.69 -3.38 2.14
N HIS A 261 -6.73 -4.29 2.27
CA HIS A 261 -6.95 -5.56 2.96
C HIS A 261 -7.07 -5.41 4.48
N TYR A 262 -6.35 -4.45 5.06
CA TYR A 262 -6.29 -4.23 6.51
C TYR A 262 -6.77 -2.83 6.87
N PRO A 263 -8.07 -2.66 7.20
CA PRO A 263 -8.61 -1.38 7.65
C PRO A 263 -7.88 -0.80 8.86
N ASP A 264 -7.24 -1.62 9.69
CA ASP A 264 -6.49 -1.20 10.88
C ASP A 264 -5.00 -0.91 10.58
N PHE A 265 -4.60 -0.92 9.30
CA PHE A 265 -3.27 -0.48 8.91
C PHE A 265 -3.06 1.00 9.32
N PRO A 266 -2.06 1.30 10.15
CA PRO A 266 -1.99 2.61 10.83
C PRO A 266 -1.37 3.71 9.97
N ARG A 267 -0.69 3.35 8.85
CA ARG A 267 -0.12 4.35 7.94
C ARG A 267 -1.14 4.72 6.88
N ILE A 268 -1.35 6.03 6.69
CA ILE A 268 -2.11 6.55 5.56
C ILE A 268 -1.18 6.53 4.32
N PRO A 269 -1.56 5.87 3.22
CA PRO A 269 -0.82 5.92 1.96
C PRO A 269 -0.66 7.37 1.48
N LYS A 270 0.54 7.71 1.01
CA LYS A 270 0.88 9.07 0.53
C LYS A 270 0.73 9.16 -0.99
N ASP A 271 0.97 8.03 -1.64
CA ASP A 271 1.09 7.76 -3.05
C ASP A 271 0.17 6.60 -3.43
N ILE A 272 -0.18 6.54 -4.71
CA ILE A 272 -0.94 5.45 -5.30
C ILE A 272 -0.04 4.71 -6.30
N ASP A 273 0.34 3.49 -5.94
CA ASP A 273 1.22 2.66 -6.74
C ASP A 273 0.40 1.67 -7.58
N TYR A 274 0.62 1.68 -8.90
CA TYR A 274 0.08 0.67 -9.80
C TYR A 274 1.18 -0.07 -10.53
N PHE A 275 0.97 -1.37 -10.74
CA PHE A 275 1.68 -2.11 -11.76
C PHE A 275 1.02 -1.98 -13.13
N THR A 276 1.87 -1.86 -14.16
CA THR A 276 1.50 -1.80 -15.58
C THR A 276 2.27 -2.85 -16.39
N GLU A 277 1.68 -3.32 -17.49
CA GLU A 277 2.37 -4.23 -18.42
C GLU A 277 3.46 -3.50 -19.24
N LYS A 278 3.21 -2.24 -19.58
CA LYS A 278 4.08 -1.40 -20.40
C LYS A 278 4.63 -0.25 -19.57
N SER A 279 5.84 0.20 -19.91
CA SER A 279 6.40 1.40 -19.29
C SER A 279 5.56 2.61 -19.70
N CYS A 280 5.09 3.34 -18.70
CA CYS A 280 4.41 4.62 -18.86
C CYS A 280 4.69 5.46 -17.62
N LYS A 281 4.65 6.78 -17.77
CA LYS A 281 4.69 7.71 -16.65
C LYS A 281 3.26 8.18 -16.38
N SER A 282 2.92 8.33 -15.11
CA SER A 282 1.68 9.02 -14.75
C SER A 282 1.84 10.52 -14.98
N PRO A 283 0.89 11.21 -15.64
CA PRO A 283 0.81 12.66 -15.61
C PRO A 283 0.24 13.19 -14.27
N ILE A 284 -0.30 12.30 -13.42
CA ILE A 284 -0.97 12.67 -12.17
C ILE A 284 0.04 12.63 -11.02
N VAL A 285 0.20 13.77 -10.34
CA VAL A 285 1.02 13.88 -9.12
C VAL A 285 0.49 12.95 -8.03
N GLY A 286 1.39 12.21 -7.39
CA GLY A 286 1.04 11.25 -6.34
C GLY A 286 0.56 9.89 -6.84
N VAL A 287 0.59 9.66 -8.16
CA VAL A 287 0.32 8.35 -8.78
C VAL A 287 1.58 7.84 -9.44
N GLU A 288 2.02 6.64 -9.08
CA GLU A 288 3.18 5.97 -9.68
C GLU A 288 2.73 4.79 -10.55
N LEU A 289 3.23 4.74 -11.79
CA LEU A 289 3.00 3.63 -12.72
C LEU A 289 4.30 2.85 -12.89
N LEU A 290 4.34 1.68 -12.28
CA LEU A 290 5.50 0.80 -12.23
C LEU A 290 5.34 -0.32 -13.25
N LYS A 291 6.26 -0.40 -14.22
CA LYS A 291 6.29 -1.57 -15.11
C LYS A 291 6.63 -2.79 -14.27
N ASN A 292 5.73 -3.77 -14.22
CA ASN A 292 6.03 -5.08 -13.64
C ASN A 292 5.15 -6.16 -14.30
N PRO A 293 5.64 -6.81 -15.38
CA PRO A 293 4.86 -7.79 -16.12
C PRO A 293 4.66 -9.11 -15.34
N LEU A 294 5.45 -9.36 -14.28
CA LEU A 294 5.35 -10.60 -13.50
C LEU A 294 3.97 -10.72 -12.84
N PHE A 295 3.48 -9.64 -12.23
CA PHE A 295 2.18 -9.66 -11.54
C PHE A 295 0.98 -9.76 -12.49
N PHE A 296 1.13 -9.44 -13.78
CA PHE A 296 0.10 -9.70 -14.80
C PHE A 296 -0.01 -11.18 -15.18
N LYS A 297 1.08 -11.94 -15.02
CA LYS A 297 1.09 -13.39 -15.23
C LYS A 297 0.75 -14.16 -13.96
N HIS A 298 1.29 -13.72 -12.83
CA HIS A 298 1.18 -14.40 -11.54
C HIS A 298 -0.15 -14.12 -10.84
N SER A 299 -0.59 -12.86 -10.82
CA SER A 299 -1.77 -12.46 -10.05
C SER A 299 -3.01 -12.33 -10.94
N LYS A 300 -4.12 -12.92 -10.51
CA LYS A 300 -5.45 -12.69 -11.12
C LYS A 300 -6.18 -11.49 -10.52
N ASN A 301 -5.70 -10.98 -9.38
CA ASN A 301 -6.37 -9.92 -8.63
C ASN A 301 -6.00 -8.55 -9.17
N VAL A 302 -6.96 -7.63 -9.19
CA VAL A 302 -6.69 -6.21 -9.47
C VAL A 302 -5.87 -5.59 -8.33
N ILE A 303 -6.17 -5.97 -7.10
CA ILE A 303 -5.45 -5.52 -5.91
C ILE A 303 -4.59 -6.68 -5.45
N LEU A 304 -3.27 -6.47 -5.35
CA LEU A 304 -2.37 -7.52 -4.89
C LEU A 304 -2.83 -8.04 -3.54
N SER A 305 -2.85 -9.36 -3.39
CA SER A 305 -3.19 -10.02 -2.13
C SER A 305 -2.14 -9.74 -1.05
N PRO A 306 -2.47 -9.92 0.24
CA PRO A 306 -1.52 -9.71 1.32
C PRO A 306 -0.22 -10.52 1.20
N ASN A 307 -0.30 -11.77 0.74
CA ASN A 307 0.87 -12.64 0.57
C ASN A 307 1.74 -12.19 -0.62
N GLU A 308 1.13 -11.83 -1.75
CA GLU A 308 1.83 -11.22 -2.89
C GLU A 308 2.52 -9.90 -2.48
N MET A 309 1.84 -9.10 -1.66
CA MET A 309 2.40 -7.87 -1.10
C MET A 309 3.59 -8.15 -0.17
N LEU A 310 3.53 -9.19 0.66
CA LEU A 310 4.64 -9.56 1.53
C LEU A 310 5.87 -9.98 0.72
N SER A 311 5.72 -10.88 -0.26
CA SER A 311 6.82 -11.26 -1.18
C SER A 311 7.42 -10.05 -1.89
N LEU A 312 6.56 -9.15 -2.41
CA LEU A 312 7.00 -7.92 -3.06
C LEU A 312 7.82 -7.03 -2.10
N LYS A 313 7.32 -6.80 -0.89
CA LYS A 313 7.97 -5.92 0.09
C LYS A 313 9.29 -6.51 0.58
N ILE A 314 9.38 -7.82 0.80
CA ILE A 314 10.64 -8.49 1.09
C ILE A 314 11.64 -8.29 -0.06
N SER A 315 11.20 -8.47 -1.32
CA SER A 315 12.08 -8.30 -2.48
C SER A 315 12.71 -6.91 -2.57
N HIS A 316 11.98 -5.86 -2.17
CA HIS A 316 12.46 -4.48 -2.18
C HIS A 316 13.53 -4.18 -1.11
N LEU A 317 13.56 -4.93 0.00
CA LEU A 317 14.55 -4.70 1.06
C LEU A 317 15.97 -4.94 0.58
N PHE A 318 16.17 -5.82 -0.39
CA PHE A 318 17.47 -6.08 -1.00
C PHE A 318 18.01 -4.93 -1.85
N TRP A 319 17.19 -3.89 -2.12
CA TRP A 319 17.58 -2.69 -2.86
C TRP A 319 17.47 -1.37 -2.07
N ASP A 320 17.37 -1.45 -0.74
CA ASP A 320 17.24 -0.29 0.16
C ASP A 320 16.12 0.69 -0.23
N PHE A 321 15.03 0.18 -0.84
CA PHE A 321 13.89 1.03 -1.16
C PHE A 321 13.13 1.41 0.09
N ASN A 322 13.45 2.60 0.61
CA ASN A 322 12.77 3.18 1.77
C ASN A 322 12.71 2.18 2.94
N TRP A 323 13.89 1.68 3.35
CA TRP A 323 14.05 0.56 4.28
C TRP A 323 13.10 0.58 5.46
N GLU A 324 13.03 1.69 6.20
CA GLU A 324 12.18 1.79 7.39
C GLU A 324 10.69 1.60 7.07
N LYS A 325 10.19 2.24 6.00
CA LYS A 325 8.80 2.08 5.52
C LYS A 325 8.54 0.63 5.08
N THR A 326 9.46 0.06 4.31
CA THR A 326 9.30 -1.27 3.72
C THR A 326 9.40 -2.36 4.79
N MET A 327 10.35 -2.27 5.71
CA MET A 327 10.49 -3.19 6.84
C MET A 327 9.27 -3.13 7.75
N TYR A 328 8.75 -1.92 8.03
CA TYR A 328 7.49 -1.77 8.75
C TYR A 328 6.33 -2.53 8.08
N ASP A 329 6.17 -2.38 6.76
CA ASP A 329 5.11 -3.06 6.00
C ASP A 329 5.28 -4.60 6.07
N VAL A 330 6.50 -5.10 5.95
CA VAL A 330 6.83 -6.53 6.07
C VAL A 330 6.43 -7.05 7.45
N GLN A 331 6.88 -6.39 8.52
CA GLN A 331 6.57 -6.82 9.89
C GLN A 331 5.06 -6.72 10.20
N PHE A 332 4.38 -5.70 9.66
CA PHE A 332 2.93 -5.59 9.79
C PHE A 332 2.20 -6.77 9.13
N LEU A 333 2.56 -7.13 7.90
CA LEU A 333 1.96 -8.25 7.18
C LEU A 333 2.25 -9.60 7.86
N LEU A 334 3.48 -9.82 8.35
CA LEU A 334 3.82 -11.01 9.14
C LEU A 334 2.97 -11.10 10.42
N LYS A 335 2.79 -9.98 11.14
CA LYS A 335 1.91 -9.92 12.32
C LYS A 335 0.44 -10.26 12.00
N LYS A 336 0.00 -10.03 10.76
CA LYS A 336 -1.33 -10.40 10.26
C LYS A 336 -1.45 -11.87 9.83
N GLY A 337 -0.38 -12.66 9.98
CA GLY A 337 -0.34 -14.07 9.60
C GLY A 337 -0.13 -14.28 8.10
N CYS A 338 0.35 -13.27 7.37
CA CYS A 338 0.71 -13.44 5.96
C CYS A 338 1.96 -14.30 5.81
N THR A 339 2.01 -15.06 4.73
CA THR A 339 3.18 -15.83 4.32
C THR A 339 3.71 -15.31 2.99
N TYR A 340 5.00 -15.51 2.76
CA TYR A 340 5.62 -15.15 1.48
C TYR A 340 5.79 -16.41 0.61
N ASP A 341 5.71 -16.20 -0.69
CA ASP A 341 6.04 -17.18 -1.73
C ASP A 341 7.51 -16.99 -2.16
N LEU A 342 8.32 -18.03 -1.97
CA LEU A 342 9.74 -18.04 -2.29
C LEU A 342 10.00 -18.07 -3.81
N ASP A 343 9.17 -18.78 -4.58
CA ASP A 343 9.28 -18.81 -6.05
C ASP A 343 8.97 -17.43 -6.64
N LEU A 344 7.92 -16.76 -6.14
CA LEU A 344 7.63 -15.39 -6.53
C LEU A 344 8.76 -14.44 -6.12
N LEU A 345 9.31 -14.58 -4.90
CA LEU A 345 10.41 -13.75 -4.41
C LEU A 345 11.65 -13.88 -5.32
N ASN A 346 12.03 -15.10 -5.70
CA ASN A 346 13.15 -15.35 -6.60
C ASN A 346 12.93 -14.70 -7.97
N LYS A 347 11.73 -14.89 -8.57
CA LYS A 347 11.36 -14.25 -9.84
C LYS A 347 11.40 -12.72 -9.78
N LEU A 348 10.96 -12.14 -8.66
CA LEU A 348 11.03 -10.69 -8.45
C LEU A 348 12.47 -10.21 -8.39
N LYS A 349 13.34 -10.89 -7.63
CA LYS A 349 14.76 -10.54 -7.56
C LYS A 349 15.45 -10.62 -8.92
N GLU A 350 15.21 -11.68 -9.68
CA GLU A 350 15.74 -11.80 -11.05
C GLU A 350 15.30 -10.64 -11.94
N TYR A 351 14.06 -10.19 -11.78
CA TYR A 351 13.53 -9.03 -12.49
C TYR A 351 14.20 -7.73 -12.03
N TRP A 352 14.32 -7.52 -10.72
CA TRP A 352 14.95 -6.35 -10.11
C TRP A 352 16.42 -6.19 -10.54
N THR A 353 17.21 -7.26 -10.56
CA THR A 353 18.60 -7.25 -11.04
C THR A 353 18.74 -6.75 -12.48
N LYS A 354 17.70 -6.90 -13.32
CA LYS A 354 17.71 -6.46 -14.72
C LYS A 354 17.33 -4.99 -14.90
N VAL A 355 16.55 -4.42 -13.97
CA VAL A 355 15.93 -3.09 -14.16
C VAL A 355 16.39 -2.05 -13.15
N LEU A 356 17.05 -2.47 -12.07
CA LEU A 356 17.57 -1.60 -11.02
C LEU A 356 19.10 -1.55 -11.02
N PRO A 357 19.70 -0.52 -10.40
CA PRO A 357 21.14 -0.46 -10.22
C PRO A 357 21.68 -1.71 -9.53
N LYS A 358 22.85 -2.18 -9.98
CA LYS A 358 23.54 -3.30 -9.33
C LYS A 358 23.93 -2.91 -7.92
N ILE A 359 23.63 -3.78 -6.97
CA ILE A 359 24.13 -3.67 -5.60
C ILE A 359 25.27 -4.64 -5.45
N ARG A 360 26.42 -4.12 -5.01
CA ARG A 360 27.59 -4.94 -4.71
C ARG A 360 27.27 -5.78 -3.47
N ARG A 361 27.15 -7.09 -3.67
CA ARG A 361 27.04 -8.08 -2.59
C ARG A 361 28.39 -8.77 -2.40
N SER A 362 28.65 -9.28 -1.20
CA SER A 362 29.82 -10.12 -0.93
C SER A 362 29.70 -11.44 -1.72
N GLU A 363 30.78 -11.84 -2.39
CA GLU A 363 30.84 -13.08 -3.19
C GLU A 363 31.38 -14.22 -2.32
N LEU A 364 30.49 -14.99 -1.68
CA LEU A 364 30.85 -16.08 -0.74
C LEU A 364 31.58 -17.28 -1.39
N ALA A 365 31.74 -17.30 -2.72
CA ALA A 365 32.31 -18.40 -3.49
C ALA A 365 33.77 -18.17 -3.93
N GLN A 366 34.37 -17.02 -3.60
CA GLN A 366 35.79 -16.75 -3.87
C GLN A 366 36.65 -17.07 -2.64
N GLY A 367 37.94 -17.35 -2.86
CA GLY A 367 38.90 -17.64 -1.80
C GLY A 367 39.05 -16.48 -0.80
N LYS A 368 39.57 -16.78 0.40
CA LYS A 368 39.75 -15.85 1.53
C LYS A 368 40.29 -14.46 1.13
N ASP A 369 41.24 -14.43 0.21
CA ASP A 369 41.93 -13.21 -0.22
C ASP A 369 41.05 -12.28 -1.09
N ASP A 370 40.06 -12.80 -1.80
CA ASP A 370 39.19 -12.01 -2.69
C ASP A 370 37.88 -11.54 -2.01
N PHE A 371 37.45 -12.21 -0.94
CA PHE A 371 36.22 -11.86 -0.20
C PHE A 371 36.35 -10.53 0.55
N PHE A 372 37.56 -10.19 1.03
CA PHE A 372 37.81 -9.07 1.93
C PHE A 372 38.64 -7.91 1.33
N THR A 373 39.21 -8.06 0.12
CA THR A 373 40.00 -7.01 -0.57
C THR A 373 39.21 -5.78 -1.00
N ASN A 374 37.90 -5.74 -0.73
CA ASN A 374 37.08 -4.54 -0.92
C ASN A 374 36.99 -3.68 0.34
N ASN A 375 38.15 -3.12 0.67
CA ASN A 375 38.37 -1.82 1.31
C ASN A 375 38.00 -1.59 2.79
N ILE A 376 37.70 -2.58 3.64
CA ILE A 376 37.54 -2.33 5.10
C ILE A 376 38.02 -3.48 6.03
N ASN A 377 38.14 -4.74 5.59
CA ASN A 377 38.66 -5.82 6.46
C ASN A 377 40.16 -5.98 6.21
N GLU A 378 40.98 -5.16 6.89
CA GLU A 378 42.45 -5.19 6.74
C GLU A 378 43.10 -6.46 7.35
N ASP A 379 42.35 -7.29 8.10
CA ASP A 379 42.85 -8.56 8.66
C ASP A 379 41.70 -9.57 8.92
N VAL A 380 41.62 -10.64 8.13
CA VAL A 380 40.61 -11.72 8.27
C VAL A 380 40.79 -12.51 9.56
N ASP A 381 42.05 -12.70 9.98
CA ASP A 381 42.35 -13.40 11.22
C ASP A 381 41.88 -12.58 12.43
N GLN A 382 41.82 -11.25 12.29
CA GLN A 382 41.28 -10.37 13.32
C GLN A 382 39.75 -10.44 13.44
N HIS A 383 39.04 -10.62 12.33
CA HIS A 383 37.59 -10.80 12.30
C HIS A 383 37.17 -12.09 13.02
N ASP A 384 37.81 -13.20 12.67
CA ASP A 384 37.52 -14.51 13.27
C ASP A 384 37.81 -14.50 14.78
N LYS A 385 38.90 -13.85 15.23
CA LYS A 385 39.20 -13.67 16.66
C LYS A 385 38.05 -12.98 17.41
N TYR A 386 37.40 -11.97 16.82
CA TYR A 386 36.28 -11.29 17.47
C TYR A 386 35.08 -12.20 17.68
N HIS A 387 34.81 -13.12 16.75
CA HIS A 387 33.77 -14.13 16.96
C HIS A 387 34.07 -15.03 18.16
N TYR A 388 35.32 -15.50 18.32
CA TYR A 388 35.74 -16.32 19.47
C TYR A 388 35.75 -15.55 20.81
N ILE A 389 35.91 -14.22 20.79
CA ILE A 389 35.74 -13.39 21.99
C ILE A 389 34.25 -13.24 22.36
N LEU A 390 33.36 -13.19 21.35
CA LEU A 390 31.93 -13.14 21.61
C LEU A 390 31.41 -14.47 22.14
N GLU A 391 31.73 -15.59 21.53
CA GLU A 391 31.24 -16.89 21.98
C GLU A 391 32.36 -17.94 21.90
N GLU A 392 32.40 -18.85 22.88
CA GLU A 392 33.42 -19.92 22.93
C GLU A 392 33.39 -20.81 21.69
N ILE A 393 32.19 -21.01 21.13
CA ILE A 393 31.97 -21.71 19.86
C ILE A 393 31.17 -20.76 18.95
N PRO A 394 31.83 -20.06 18.02
CA PRO A 394 31.14 -19.15 17.11
C PRO A 394 30.07 -19.84 16.27
N ALA A 395 28.91 -19.21 16.12
CA ALA A 395 27.76 -19.80 15.44
C ALA A 395 28.00 -20.05 13.95
N PHE A 396 28.87 -19.28 13.28
CA PHE A 396 29.21 -19.50 11.86
C PHE A 396 29.94 -20.83 11.63
N THR A 397 30.70 -21.33 12.61
CA THR A 397 31.41 -22.63 12.48
C THR A 397 30.46 -23.81 12.28
N LYS A 398 29.21 -23.70 12.74
CA LYS A 398 28.16 -24.70 12.53
C LYS A 398 27.66 -24.74 11.08
N LEU A 399 27.94 -23.70 10.30
CA LEU A 399 27.47 -23.51 8.93
C LEU A 399 28.56 -23.69 7.87
N LEU A 400 29.84 -23.66 8.24
CA LEU A 400 30.94 -23.84 7.29
C LEU A 400 30.84 -25.17 6.56
N LYS A 401 31.01 -25.15 5.25
CA LYS A 401 31.17 -26.37 4.44
C LYS A 401 32.48 -27.06 4.81
N ASP A 402 32.51 -28.39 4.75
CA ASP A 402 33.67 -29.16 5.20
C ASP A 402 34.91 -28.80 4.38
N GLY A 403 35.96 -28.32 5.05
CA GLY A 403 37.19 -27.84 4.41
C GLY A 403 37.10 -26.45 3.76
N ALA A 404 35.97 -25.74 3.89
CA ALA A 404 35.82 -24.36 3.45
C ALA A 404 35.99 -23.38 4.62
N GLU A 405 36.47 -22.18 4.31
CA GLU A 405 36.77 -21.18 5.33
C GLU A 405 35.72 -20.06 5.40
N VAL A 406 34.98 -19.80 4.31
CA VAL A 406 33.96 -18.74 4.23
C VAL A 406 32.65 -19.27 3.61
N GLU A 407 32.70 -20.34 2.81
CA GLU A 407 31.53 -20.90 2.14
C GLU A 407 30.61 -21.60 3.17
N LEU A 408 29.35 -21.14 3.22
CA LEU A 408 28.32 -21.68 4.11
C LEU A 408 27.45 -22.73 3.40
N ASP A 409 27.09 -23.79 4.13
CA ASP A 409 26.22 -24.86 3.67
C ASP A 409 24.77 -24.61 4.14
N GLU A 410 23.87 -24.31 3.19
CA GLU A 410 22.45 -24.10 3.44
C GLU A 410 21.77 -25.32 4.09
N SER A 411 22.24 -26.54 3.80
CA SER A 411 21.70 -27.75 4.43
C SER A 411 22.03 -27.85 5.92
N LYS A 412 23.12 -27.22 6.37
CA LYS A 412 23.47 -27.09 7.80
C LYS A 412 22.59 -26.04 8.46
N TRP A 413 22.27 -24.95 7.75
CA TRP A 413 21.34 -23.92 8.24
C TRP A 413 19.97 -24.49 8.58
N ASP A 414 19.42 -25.35 7.73
CA ASP A 414 18.09 -25.92 7.97
C ASP A 414 18.00 -26.77 9.24
N LYS A 415 19.13 -27.33 9.69
CA LYS A 415 19.24 -28.14 10.90
C LYS A 415 19.41 -27.31 12.18
N LEU A 416 19.77 -26.04 12.08
CA LEU A 416 19.93 -25.17 13.24
C LEU A 416 18.59 -24.89 13.92
N SER A 417 18.61 -24.88 15.26
CA SER A 417 17.49 -24.37 16.05
C SER A 417 17.26 -22.89 15.79
N PHE A 418 16.07 -22.40 16.18
CA PHE A 418 15.72 -20.99 16.01
C PHE A 418 16.70 -20.04 16.72
N GLU A 419 17.14 -20.39 17.93
CA GLU A 419 18.07 -19.55 18.68
C GLU A 419 19.46 -19.56 18.05
N GLU A 420 19.94 -20.71 17.55
CA GLU A 420 21.21 -20.78 16.81
C GLU A 420 21.17 -19.95 15.53
N LYS A 421 20.05 -19.94 14.80
CA LYS A 421 19.87 -19.02 13.65
C LYS A 421 19.91 -17.56 14.09
N CYS A 422 19.40 -17.23 15.28
CA CYS A 422 19.51 -15.89 15.84
C CYS A 422 20.94 -15.54 16.24
N ASP A 423 21.72 -16.51 16.76
CA ASP A 423 23.14 -16.34 17.10
C ASP A 423 23.95 -16.00 15.86
N VAL A 424 23.80 -16.76 14.77
CA VAL A 424 24.49 -16.51 13.49
C VAL A 424 24.27 -15.07 13.00
N VAL A 425 23.01 -14.60 13.05
CA VAL A 425 22.70 -13.22 12.64
C VAL A 425 23.34 -12.21 13.60
N PHE A 426 23.22 -12.45 14.90
CA PHE A 426 23.70 -11.53 15.92
C PHE A 426 25.23 -11.38 15.89
N GLU A 427 25.98 -12.48 15.89
CA GLU A 427 27.45 -12.49 15.94
C GLU A 427 28.02 -11.72 14.74
N GLU A 428 27.58 -12.06 13.52
CA GLU A 428 28.06 -11.40 12.30
C GLU A 428 27.74 -9.89 12.29
N ALA A 429 26.52 -9.50 12.69
CA ALA A 429 26.16 -8.09 12.76
C ALA A 429 26.92 -7.35 13.87
N ALA A 430 27.22 -8.00 14.99
CA ALA A 430 27.94 -7.42 16.12
C ALA A 430 29.43 -7.20 15.81
N VAL A 431 30.11 -8.23 15.29
CA VAL A 431 31.53 -8.15 14.92
C VAL A 431 31.74 -7.07 13.85
N MET A 432 30.99 -7.12 12.75
CA MET A 432 31.13 -6.12 11.69
C MET A 432 30.75 -4.70 12.17
N ALA A 433 29.81 -4.57 13.12
CA ALA A 433 29.46 -3.27 13.68
C ALA A 433 30.57 -2.70 14.58
N PHE A 434 31.29 -3.57 15.29
CA PHE A 434 32.44 -3.19 16.10
C PHE A 434 33.58 -2.68 15.20
N GLU A 435 33.90 -3.42 14.14
CA GLU A 435 34.93 -3.08 13.16
C GLU A 435 34.63 -1.76 12.44
N ARG A 436 33.40 -1.61 11.90
CA ARG A 436 33.07 -0.48 11.01
C ARG A 436 32.67 0.79 11.74
N TYR A 437 32.15 0.67 12.95
CA TYR A 437 31.55 1.79 13.66
C TYR A 437 32.01 1.88 15.13
N PRO A 438 33.33 1.87 15.43
CA PRO A 438 33.84 1.78 16.80
C PRO A 438 33.31 2.89 17.71
N LYS A 439 33.16 4.12 17.20
CA LYS A 439 32.71 5.29 17.97
C LYS A 439 31.19 5.44 18.12
N MET A 440 30.39 4.61 17.46
CA MET A 440 28.92 4.71 17.50
C MET A 440 28.33 3.91 18.67
N ASP A 441 27.21 4.34 19.25
CA ASP A 441 26.48 3.53 20.25
C ASP A 441 26.20 2.11 19.73
N TYR A 442 26.38 1.10 20.59
CA TYR A 442 26.33 -0.31 20.20
C TYR A 442 24.98 -0.72 19.60
N ARG A 443 23.85 -0.18 20.08
CA ARG A 443 22.53 -0.49 19.52
C ARG A 443 22.37 0.13 18.14
N ARG A 444 22.81 1.38 17.98
CA ARG A 444 22.74 2.09 16.71
C ARG A 444 23.67 1.48 15.66
N SER A 445 24.90 1.13 16.02
CA SER A 445 25.86 0.50 15.11
C SER A 445 25.39 -0.88 14.69
N TYR A 446 24.89 -1.69 15.64
CA TYR A 446 24.34 -3.01 15.34
C TYR A 446 23.13 -2.93 14.41
N LYS A 447 22.14 -2.07 14.69
CA LYS A 447 20.97 -1.93 13.79
C LYS A 447 21.37 -1.47 12.40
N LYS A 448 22.33 -0.56 12.29
CA LYS A 448 22.88 -0.11 10.99
C LYS A 448 23.57 -1.27 10.26
N GLN A 449 24.41 -2.03 10.96
CA GLN A 449 25.12 -3.16 10.37
C GLN A 449 24.19 -4.32 9.99
N LEU A 450 23.18 -4.63 10.80
CA LEU A 450 22.18 -5.64 10.48
C LEU A 450 21.47 -5.34 9.15
N LYS A 451 21.10 -4.07 8.93
CA LYS A 451 20.57 -3.61 7.63
C LYS A 451 21.58 -3.85 6.51
N ASP A 452 22.82 -3.41 6.68
CA ASP A 452 23.88 -3.59 5.69
C ASP A 452 24.10 -5.08 5.37
N ASN A 453 24.06 -5.95 6.38
CA ASN A 453 24.23 -7.39 6.22
C ASN A 453 23.09 -8.00 5.40
N ILE A 454 21.84 -7.68 5.71
CA ILE A 454 20.67 -8.16 4.94
C ILE A 454 20.79 -7.79 3.46
N ILE A 455 21.25 -6.57 3.16
CA ILE A 455 21.34 -6.06 1.79
C ILE A 455 22.54 -6.66 1.05
N LYS A 456 23.70 -6.72 1.70
CA LYS A 456 25.01 -6.90 1.02
C LYS A 456 25.73 -8.19 1.39
N HIS A 457 25.66 -8.64 2.63
CA HIS A 457 26.62 -9.62 3.15
C HIS A 457 26.00 -11.00 3.38
N TYR A 458 24.78 -11.07 3.93
CA TYR A 458 24.16 -12.35 4.21
C TYR A 458 23.84 -13.13 2.92
N PRO A 459 24.07 -14.47 2.94
CA PRO A 459 23.39 -15.38 2.04
C PRO A 459 21.89 -15.14 2.07
N GLU A 460 21.21 -15.45 0.98
CA GLU A 460 19.79 -15.13 0.81
C GLU A 460 18.91 -15.74 1.90
N TYR A 461 19.10 -17.02 2.24
CA TYR A 461 18.30 -17.70 3.25
C TYR A 461 18.46 -17.07 4.66
N ILE A 462 19.68 -16.61 5.01
CA ILE A 462 19.96 -15.89 6.25
C ILE A 462 19.32 -14.50 6.22
N ALA A 463 19.45 -13.79 5.09
CA ALA A 463 18.87 -12.46 4.93
C ALA A 463 17.34 -12.50 5.05
N ILE A 464 16.68 -13.48 4.42
CA ILE A 464 15.23 -13.69 4.54
C ILE A 464 14.86 -14.01 5.99
N PHE A 465 15.59 -14.91 6.65
CA PHE A 465 15.37 -15.20 8.07
C PHE A 465 15.48 -13.95 8.95
N ALA A 466 16.50 -13.12 8.72
CA ALA A 466 16.72 -11.88 9.44
C ALA A 466 15.59 -10.86 9.20
N VAL A 467 15.07 -10.79 7.97
CA VAL A 467 13.90 -9.96 7.63
C VAL A 467 12.64 -10.48 8.34
N VAL A 468 12.36 -11.78 8.28
CA VAL A 468 11.14 -12.37 8.89
C VAL A 468 11.15 -12.20 10.40
N ASN A 469 12.32 -12.27 11.04
CA ASN A 469 12.48 -12.19 12.49
C ASN A 469 13.02 -10.83 12.97
N TYR A 470 12.89 -9.78 12.14
CA TYR A 470 13.57 -8.49 12.35
C TYR A 470 13.25 -7.84 13.70
N ILE A 471 12.00 -7.89 14.18
CA ILE A 471 11.63 -7.30 15.49
C ILE A 471 12.45 -7.90 16.65
N LYS A 472 12.73 -9.21 16.61
CA LYS A 472 13.57 -9.86 17.61
C LYS A 472 15.04 -9.52 17.37
N LEU A 473 15.47 -9.55 16.12
CA LEU A 473 16.89 -9.45 15.74
C LEU A 473 17.44 -8.03 15.69
N GLU A 474 16.62 -6.98 15.59
CA GLU A 474 17.09 -5.58 15.53
C GLU A 474 17.67 -5.09 16.86
N LYS A 475 17.43 -5.83 17.96
CA LYS A 475 17.95 -5.53 19.28
C LYS A 475 19.14 -6.46 19.57
N PRO A 476 20.35 -5.93 19.81
CA PRO A 476 21.48 -6.76 20.18
C PRO A 476 21.21 -7.42 21.54
N LYS A 477 21.66 -8.67 21.71
CA LYS A 477 21.44 -9.47 22.94
C LYS A 477 22.05 -8.81 24.18
N TYR A 478 23.21 -8.20 24.01
CA TYR A 478 23.98 -7.53 25.06
C TYR A 478 24.87 -6.43 24.46
N ASN A 479 25.61 -5.70 25.30
CA ASN A 479 26.60 -4.72 24.84
C ASN A 479 27.86 -5.45 24.36
N PHE A 480 27.82 -5.91 23.10
CA PHE A 480 28.90 -6.65 22.44
C PHE A 480 30.21 -5.86 22.37
N LYS A 481 30.15 -4.52 22.31
CA LYS A 481 31.37 -3.69 22.27
C LYS A 481 32.18 -3.81 23.55
N ILE A 482 31.52 -3.70 24.71
CA ILE A 482 32.21 -3.88 26.01
C ILE A 482 32.79 -5.30 26.11
N LYS A 483 32.06 -6.31 25.63
CA LYS A 483 32.53 -7.71 25.64
C LYS A 483 33.80 -7.86 24.80
N LEU A 484 33.78 -7.34 23.56
CA LEU A 484 34.93 -7.34 22.64
C LEU A 484 36.12 -6.55 23.19
N GLU A 485 35.91 -5.31 23.65
CA GLU A 485 36.97 -4.46 24.23
C GLU A 485 37.62 -5.10 25.46
N ASN A 486 36.85 -5.82 26.28
CA ASN A 486 37.38 -6.54 27.43
C ASN A 486 38.12 -7.82 27.05
N GLY A 487 37.68 -8.52 25.99
CA GLY A 487 38.36 -9.71 25.46
C GLY A 487 39.71 -9.36 24.83
N ILE A 488 39.75 -8.30 24.01
CA ILE A 488 40.98 -7.81 23.37
C ILE A 488 42.04 -7.39 24.38
N LYS A 489 41.65 -6.95 25.59
CA LYS A 489 42.59 -6.61 26.67
C LYS A 489 43.14 -7.82 27.44
N LYS A 490 42.51 -8.99 27.28
CA LYS A 490 42.87 -10.24 27.96
C LYS A 490 43.74 -11.14 27.10
N ASP A 491 43.55 -11.07 25.78
CA ASP A 491 44.49 -11.57 24.76
C ASP A 491 45.73 -10.67 24.69
#